data_AF-A0A920V736-F1
#
_entry.id   AF-A0A920V736-F1
#
_cell.length_a   1.000
_cell.length_b   1.000
_cell.length_c   1.000
_cell.angle_alpha   90.00
_cell.angle_beta   90.00
_cell.angle_gamma   90.00
#
_symmetry.space_group_name_H-M   'P 1'
#
loop_
_entity.id
_entity.type
_entity.pdbx_description
1 polymer ?
#
loop_
_entity_poly.entity_id
_entity_poly.type
_entity_poly.pdbx_seq_one_letter_code
_entity_poly.pdbx_strand_id
1 'polypeptide(L)'
;MQLAKAYAAIANGGIVNPISVEKIQENPSGKKALSDKTTDNLLSMLEEVVEQSVYRAKVRGYRVGGKTGTAQIFSEDYSGNAYNAFFIGIAPISNPRIVTVVV
;
A
#
# COMPACT_ATOMS: atom_id res chain seq x y z
N MET A 1 1.48 -8.70 -6.62
CA MET A 1 1.35 -9.28 -5.25
C MET A 1 2.38 -8.76 -4.24
N GLN A 2 3.66 -8.65 -4.61
CA GLN A 2 4.72 -8.19 -3.68
C GLN A 2 4.46 -6.80 -3.09
N LEU A 3 4.00 -5.84 -3.91
CA LEU A 3 3.60 -4.51 -3.44
C LEU A 3 2.49 -4.57 -2.38
N ALA A 4 1.44 -5.36 -2.64
CA ALA A 4 0.34 -5.53 -1.68
C ALA A 4 0.85 -6.10 -0.35
N LYS A 5 1.77 -7.08 -0.38
CA LYS A 5 2.40 -7.63 0.83
C LYS A 5 3.19 -6.59 1.61
N ALA A 6 3.99 -5.77 0.92
CA ALA A 6 4.79 -4.72 1.54
C ALA A 6 3.91 -3.67 2.24
N TYR A 7 2.87 -3.18 1.55
CA TYR A 7 1.95 -2.21 2.15
C TYR A 7 1.03 -2.84 3.20
N ALA A 8 0.70 -4.13 3.10
CA ALA A 8 0.02 -4.86 4.17
C ALA A 8 0.88 -4.94 5.44
N ALA A 9 2.20 -5.08 5.32
CA ALA A 9 3.09 -5.04 6.47
C ALA A 9 3.11 -3.64 7.12
N ILE A 10 3.14 -2.56 6.32
CA ILE A 10 3.03 -1.19 6.84
C ILE A 10 1.69 -1.00 7.59
N ALA A 11 0.59 -1.42 6.97
CA ALA A 11 -0.75 -1.36 7.55
C ALA A 11 -0.90 -2.18 8.83
N ASN A 12 -0.14 -3.27 8.98
CA ASN A 12 -0.21 -4.21 10.09
C ASN A 12 0.92 -4.00 11.11
N GLY A 13 1.23 -2.74 11.45
CA GLY A 13 2.22 -2.40 12.48
C GLY A 13 3.63 -2.91 12.18
N GLY A 14 3.97 -3.14 10.91
CA GLY A 14 5.28 -3.62 10.49
C GLY A 14 5.45 -5.14 10.50
N ILE A 15 4.38 -5.91 10.74
CA ILE A 15 4.43 -7.37 10.74
C ILE A 15 4.17 -7.92 9.33
N VAL A 16 5.14 -8.63 8.79
CA VAL A 16 5.05 -9.30 7.50
C VAL A 16 4.44 -10.68 7.69
N ASN A 17 3.18 -10.84 7.27
CA ASN A 17 2.50 -12.13 7.29
C ASN A 17 2.76 -12.93 5.98
N PRO A 18 2.76 -14.27 6.04
CA PRO A 18 2.62 -15.10 4.85
C PRO A 18 1.32 -14.79 4.11
N ILE A 19 1.35 -14.92 2.79
CA ILE A 19 0.18 -14.71 1.95
C ILE A 19 -0.57 -16.03 1.85
N SER A 20 -1.90 -15.97 1.92
CA SER A 20 -2.77 -17.10 1.59
C SER A 20 -3.84 -16.63 0.61
N VAL A 21 -4.16 -17.49 -0.37
CA VAL A 21 -5.33 -17.32 -1.24
C VAL A 21 -6.55 -18.02 -0.62
N GLU A 22 -6.31 -18.99 0.26
CA GLU A 22 -7.34 -19.71 1.01
C GLU A 22 -7.61 -19.05 2.36
N LYS A 23 -8.81 -19.28 2.90
CA LYS A 23 -9.18 -18.80 4.23
C LYS A 23 -8.32 -19.53 5.28
N ILE A 24 -7.54 -18.75 6.02
CA ILE A 24 -6.81 -19.22 7.21
C ILE A 24 -7.71 -19.12 8.45
N GLN A 25 -7.65 -20.13 9.32
CA GLN A 25 -8.42 -20.14 10.57
C GLN A 25 -7.65 -19.49 11.73
N GLU A 26 -6.34 -19.63 11.73
CA GLU A 26 -5.45 -19.06 12.74
C GLU A 26 -4.74 -17.82 12.21
N ASN A 27 -4.44 -16.89 13.11
CA ASN A 27 -3.64 -15.73 12.77
C ASN A 27 -2.21 -16.18 12.43
N PRO A 28 -1.68 -15.80 11.26
CA PRO A 28 -0.39 -16.28 10.84
C PRO A 28 0.72 -15.66 11.70
N SER A 29 1.73 -16.47 12.06
CA SER A 29 2.92 -15.98 12.76
C SER A 29 3.83 -15.23 11.79
N GLY A 30 3.65 -13.90 11.74
CA GLY A 30 4.44 -13.01 10.91
C GLY A 30 5.76 -12.59 11.56
N LYS A 31 6.65 -12.00 10.76
CA LYS A 31 7.93 -11.42 11.24
C LYS A 31 7.82 -9.90 11.34
N LYS A 32 8.19 -9.32 12.48
CA LYS A 32 8.31 -7.86 12.65
C LYS A 32 9.49 -7.35 11.80
N ALA A 33 9.20 -6.47 10.85
CA ALA A 33 10.17 -5.84 9.96
C ALA A 33 10.32 -4.33 10.22
N LEU A 34 9.26 -3.67 10.73
CA LEU A 34 9.25 -2.25 11.09
C LEU A 34 8.70 -2.10 12.52
N SER A 35 9.10 -1.02 13.20
CA SER A 35 8.51 -0.65 14.50
C SER A 35 7.15 0.02 14.32
N ASP A 36 6.30 -0.03 15.36
CA ASP A 36 4.98 0.60 15.33
C ASP A 36 5.09 2.11 15.07
N LYS A 37 6.04 2.79 15.72
CA LYS A 37 6.33 4.21 15.47
C LYS A 37 6.63 4.50 13.99
N THR A 38 7.42 3.66 13.33
CA THR A 38 7.74 3.85 11.92
C THR A 38 6.51 3.64 11.06
N THR A 39 5.70 2.62 11.33
CA THR A 39 4.48 2.37 10.56
C THR A 39 3.43 3.45 10.76
N ASP A 40 3.25 3.97 11.97
CA ASP A 40 2.29 5.05 12.27
C ASP A 40 2.66 6.34 11.53
N ASN A 41 3.96 6.67 11.51
CA ASN A 41 4.46 7.80 10.72
C ASN A 41 4.20 7.59 9.22
N LEU A 42 4.48 6.39 8.69
CA LEU A 42 4.25 6.08 7.28
C LEU A 42 2.77 6.17 6.90
N LEU A 43 1.86 5.66 7.74
CA LEU A 43 0.42 5.77 7.51
C LEU A 43 -0.03 7.23 7.48
N SER A 44 0.46 8.05 8.40
CA SER A 44 0.15 9.49 8.45
C SER A 44 0.62 10.20 7.16
N MET A 45 1.84 9.93 6.71
CA MET A 45 2.37 10.49 5.47
C MET A 45 1.59 10.02 4.23
N LEU A 46 1.17 8.76 4.19
CA LEU A 46 0.40 8.21 3.07
C LEU A 46 -1.02 8.79 2.99
N GLU A 47 -1.60 9.17 4.12
CA GLU A 47 -2.87 9.89 4.16
C GLU A 47 -2.74 11.27 3.53
N GLU A 48 -1.70 12.04 3.91
CA GLU A 48 -1.46 13.38 3.36
C GLU A 48 -1.35 13.39 1.83
N VAL A 49 -0.76 12.35 1.23
CA VAL A 49 -0.68 12.19 -0.23
C VAL A 49 -2.06 12.20 -0.87
N VAL A 50 -3.03 11.47 -0.29
CA VAL A 50 -4.40 11.41 -0.82
C VAL A 50 -5.15 12.71 -0.54
N GLU A 51 -4.93 13.31 0.63
CA GLU A 51 -5.57 14.57 0.99
C GLU A 51 -5.16 15.73 0.08
N GLN A 52 -3.88 15.82 -0.25
CA GLN A 52 -3.29 16.97 -0.96
C GLN A 52 -3.16 16.74 -2.46
N SER A 53 -2.77 15.54 -2.90
CA SER A 53 -2.27 15.32 -4.27
C SER A 53 -3.09 14.32 -5.08
N VAL A 54 -3.79 13.39 -4.44
CA VAL A 54 -4.49 12.27 -5.12
C VAL A 54 -5.97 12.25 -4.75
N TYR A 55 -6.66 13.38 -4.94
CA TYR A 55 -8.05 13.58 -4.51
C TYR A 55 -9.03 12.56 -5.10
N ARG A 56 -8.74 11.96 -6.26
CA ARG A 56 -9.56 10.90 -6.88
C ARG A 56 -9.58 9.60 -6.08
N ALA A 57 -8.61 9.40 -5.19
CA ALA A 57 -8.57 8.25 -4.29
C ALA A 57 -9.32 8.49 -2.96
N LYS A 58 -9.92 9.67 -2.76
CA LYS A 58 -10.74 9.96 -1.57
C LYS A 58 -12.03 9.14 -1.60
N VAL A 59 -12.39 8.58 -0.45
CA VAL A 59 -13.66 7.84 -0.27
C VAL A 59 -14.47 8.57 0.79
N ARG A 60 -15.69 8.98 0.44
CA ARG A 60 -16.56 9.70 1.39
C ARG A 60 -16.85 8.82 2.61
N GLY A 61 -16.62 9.36 3.80
CA GLY A 61 -16.83 8.66 5.07
C GLY A 61 -15.66 7.81 5.55
N TYR A 62 -14.55 7.75 4.79
CA TYR A 62 -13.35 7.01 5.18
C TYR A 62 -12.10 7.87 5.01
N ARG A 63 -11.18 7.74 5.97
CA ARG A 63 -9.81 8.22 5.84
C ARG A 63 -9.03 7.20 5.02
N VAL A 64 -8.37 7.65 3.96
CA VAL A 64 -7.65 6.80 2.99
C VAL A 64 -6.27 7.38 2.81
N GLY A 65 -5.26 6.52 2.83
CA GLY A 65 -3.93 6.90 2.35
C GLY A 65 -3.48 5.99 1.24
N GLY A 66 -2.47 6.44 0.51
CA GLY A 66 -2.00 5.73 -0.65
C GLY A 66 -0.89 6.43 -1.38
N LYS A 67 -0.42 5.79 -2.44
CA LYS A 67 0.67 6.30 -3.26
C LYS A 67 0.45 5.98 -4.73
N THR A 68 0.69 6.99 -5.56
CA THR A 68 0.80 6.86 -7.02
C THR A 68 2.21 6.39 -7.39
N GLY A 69 2.29 5.51 -8.37
CA GLY A 69 3.51 5.13 -9.04
C GLY A 69 3.35 5.23 -10.55
N THR A 70 4.40 5.73 -11.21
CA THR A 70 4.52 5.77 -12.66
C THR A 70 5.91 5.22 -12.97
N ALA A 71 5.97 4.06 -13.61
CA ALA A 71 7.23 3.41 -13.95
C ALA A 71 7.33 3.30 -15.47
N GLN A 72 8.44 3.79 -16.04
CA GLN A 72 8.69 3.64 -17.47
C GLN A 72 8.95 2.17 -17.81
N ILE A 73 8.33 1.71 -18.89
CA ILE A 73 8.54 0.36 -19.38
C ILE A 73 9.87 0.33 -20.12
N PHE A 74 10.72 -0.62 -19.76
CA PHE A 74 11.99 -0.82 -20.44
C PHE A 74 11.76 -1.19 -21.93
N SER A 75 12.26 -0.35 -22.83
CA SER A 75 12.67 -0.71 -24.19
C SER A 75 14.20 -0.89 -24.22
N GLU A 76 14.81 -1.26 -25.35
CA GLU A 76 16.26 -1.53 -25.48
C GLU A 76 17.18 -0.59 -24.67
N ASP A 77 16.84 0.69 -24.58
CA ASP A 77 17.55 1.75 -23.86
C ASP A 77 16.63 2.74 -23.09
N TYR A 78 15.39 2.35 -22.75
CA TYR A 78 14.36 3.28 -22.24
C TYR A 78 13.99 4.45 -23.19
N SER A 79 14.24 4.34 -24.50
CA SER A 79 13.76 5.31 -25.50
C SER A 79 12.24 5.34 -25.68
N GLY A 80 11.50 4.36 -25.16
CA GLY A 80 10.05 4.27 -25.30
C GLY A 80 9.27 5.22 -24.38
N ASN A 81 8.12 5.71 -24.85
CA ASN A 81 7.19 6.55 -24.07
C ASN A 81 6.06 5.75 -23.39
N ALA A 82 6.30 4.47 -23.09
CA ALA A 82 5.31 3.60 -22.45
C ALA A 82 5.54 3.53 -20.93
N TYR A 83 4.44 3.57 -20.16
CA TYR A 83 4.48 3.61 -18.69
C TYR A 83 3.46 2.68 -18.07
N ASN A 84 3.85 2.01 -17.00
CA ASN A 84 2.92 1.39 -16.06
C ASN A 84 2.51 2.44 -15.01
N ALA A 85 1.22 2.75 -14.97
CA ALA A 85 0.63 3.60 -13.95
C ALA A 85 -0.06 2.73 -12.90
N PHE A 86 0.27 2.92 -11.63
CA PHE A 86 -0.29 2.13 -10.56
C PHE A 86 -0.61 2.96 -9.33
N PHE A 87 -1.53 2.45 -8.51
CA PHE A 87 -1.90 3.05 -7.24
C PHE A 87 -1.98 1.98 -6.16
N ILE A 88 -1.45 2.32 -4.98
CA ILE A 88 -1.63 1.53 -3.76
C ILE A 88 -2.48 2.34 -2.78
N GLY A 89 -3.53 1.73 -2.23
CA GLY A 89 -4.40 2.34 -1.24
C GLY A 89 -4.52 1.50 0.04
N ILE A 90 -4.67 2.17 1.18
CA ILE A 90 -4.93 1.60 2.50
C ILE A 90 -6.18 2.25 3.08
N ALA A 91 -7.14 1.43 3.52
CA ALA A 91 -8.37 1.92 4.13
C ALA A 91 -8.95 0.98 5.21
N PRO A 92 -9.64 1.54 6.23
CA PRO A 92 -9.51 2.92 6.70
C PRO A 92 -8.09 3.15 7.24
N ILE A 93 -7.42 4.26 6.91
CA ILE A 93 -6.02 4.43 7.31
C ILE A 93 -5.83 4.63 8.82
N SER A 94 -6.87 5.09 9.52
CA SER A 94 -6.88 5.21 10.98
C SER A 94 -6.93 3.88 11.73
N ASN A 95 -7.38 2.80 11.08
CA ASN A 95 -7.35 1.44 11.59
C ASN A 95 -7.34 0.49 10.39
N PRO A 96 -6.16 0.24 9.78
CA PRO A 96 -6.07 -0.42 8.48
C PRO A 96 -6.72 -1.81 8.46
N ARG A 97 -7.57 -2.04 7.46
CA ARG A 97 -8.23 -3.35 7.25
C ARG A 97 -7.99 -3.93 5.87
N ILE A 98 -7.77 -3.06 4.88
CA ILE A 98 -7.67 -3.44 3.48
C ILE A 98 -6.49 -2.69 2.86
N VAL A 99 -5.71 -3.42 2.06
CA VAL A 99 -4.71 -2.87 1.15
C VAL A 99 -5.07 -3.27 -0.27
N THR A 100 -5.09 -2.31 -1.18
CA THR A 100 -5.43 -2.52 -2.60
C THR A 100 -4.30 -2.01 -3.47
N VAL A 101 -3.96 -2.77 -4.52
CA VAL A 101 -3.00 -2.37 -5.55
C VAL A 101 -3.68 -2.50 -6.90
N VAL A 102 -3.64 -1.45 -7.71
CA VAL A 102 -4.11 -1.43 -9.10
C VAL A 102 -2.92 -1.08 -9.98
N VAL A 103 -2.67 -1.87 -11.03
CA VAL A 103 -1.59 -1.71 -12.03
C VAL A 103 -2.22 -1.80 -13.41
#